data_AF-A0A2T7DAK4-F1
#
_entry.id   AF-A0A2T7DAK4-F1
#
_cell.length_a   1.000
_cell.length_b   1.000
_cell.length_c   1.000
_cell.angle_alpha   90.00
_cell.angle_beta   90.00
_cell.angle_gamma   90.00
#
_symmetry.space_group_name_H-M   'P 1'
#
loop_
_entity.id
_entity.type
_entity.pdbx_description
1 polymer ?
#
loop_
_entity_poly.entity_id
_entity_poly.type
_entity_poly.pdbx_seq_one_letter_code
_entity_poly.pdbx_strand_id
1 'polypeptide(L)'
;MARHRYRADFVSMHASPAPAVSLDFLPSAHVRLEAVAAHRGLACCVEADTRRRPCYYVCKPATRQWRALPNPRVRFRTAATAMVARPSSGGAAAAEFKIARFSVPALRDRLRCEVFDSRRFAWRRAADVPLCPDSLDPSAPAVRAHGAVHWLRWPDQLTGAQDVFAFDLRTEAWRLVPLPREVDERDDPWARKQISAVEGRLCLMVTTEAAAVDEEVLEVWEMAGYAEGRWEKKMAVSLKSLQAQEGNAMILQDLYSSDVAFLDTFCRVMWYDFLRGKMAEVEVNHVCIQRVFKYESDLIPCELGKARHPPLPARREETATACSDELQSSHDDADKLIRTNSSLIILPPPLAR
;
A
#
# COMPACT_ATOMS: atom_id res chain seq x y z
N MET A 1 -23.83 -16.47 9.17
CA MET A 1 -22.38 -16.70 8.91
C MET A 1 -21.71 -15.35 8.69
N ALA A 2 -20.69 -15.01 9.49
CA ALA A 2 -20.00 -13.72 9.36
C ALA A 2 -19.13 -13.71 8.08
N ARG A 3 -19.59 -13.03 7.03
CA ARG A 3 -18.83 -12.85 5.79
C ARG A 3 -17.59 -11.99 6.08
N HIS A 4 -16.42 -12.42 5.61
CA HIS A 4 -15.16 -11.67 5.73
C HIS A 4 -15.34 -10.26 5.16
N ARG A 5 -15.21 -9.21 5.99
CA ARG A 5 -15.34 -7.81 5.54
C ARG A 5 -14.13 -7.36 4.70
N TYR A 6 -12.98 -7.99 4.90
CA TYR A 6 -11.73 -7.72 4.19
C TYR A 6 -11.15 -9.02 3.62
N ARG A 7 -10.67 -8.97 2.38
CA ARG A 7 -10.02 -10.10 1.69
C ARG A 7 -8.75 -9.61 1.02
N ALA A 8 -7.72 -10.47 1.00
CA ALA A 8 -6.50 -10.21 0.24
C ALA A 8 -6.16 -11.41 -0.63
N ASP A 9 -6.08 -11.18 -1.95
CA ASP A 9 -5.69 -12.20 -2.91
C ASP A 9 -4.29 -11.88 -3.46
N PHE A 10 -3.49 -12.93 -3.63
CA PHE A 10 -2.15 -12.85 -4.20
C PHE A 10 -2.21 -13.32 -5.64
N VAL A 11 -1.76 -12.47 -6.58
CA VAL A 11 -1.80 -12.76 -8.02
C VAL A 11 -0.41 -12.69 -8.63
N SER A 12 -0.16 -13.50 -9.65
CA SER A 12 1.07 -13.47 -10.43
C SER A 12 0.74 -13.57 -11.92
N MET A 13 1.55 -12.91 -12.75
CA MET A 13 1.47 -13.03 -14.21
C MET A 13 1.74 -14.46 -14.68
N HIS A 14 2.53 -15.23 -13.92
CA HIS A 14 2.90 -16.59 -14.26
C HIS A 14 2.28 -17.57 -13.27
N ALA A 15 1.55 -18.56 -13.77
CA ALA A 15 1.07 -19.70 -12.98
C ALA A 15 2.27 -20.53 -12.51
N SER A 16 2.88 -20.14 -11.39
CA SER A 16 4.00 -20.85 -10.78
C SER A 16 3.50 -21.73 -9.64
N PRO A 17 4.04 -22.96 -9.45
CA PRO A 17 3.72 -23.83 -8.31
C PRO A 17 4.28 -23.31 -6.97
N ALA A 18 4.50 -22.00 -6.83
CA ALA A 18 4.93 -21.39 -5.58
C ALA A 18 3.93 -21.73 -4.46
N PRO A 19 4.39 -21.92 -3.21
CA PRO A 19 3.47 -22.14 -2.10
C PRO A 19 2.45 -21.01 -2.08
N ALA A 20 1.16 -21.37 -2.02
CA ALA A 20 0.07 -20.42 -2.00
C ALA A 20 0.28 -19.41 -0.87
N VAL A 21 0.69 -18.19 -1.22
CA VAL A 21 0.85 -17.09 -0.27
C VAL A 21 -0.54 -16.67 0.17
N SER A 22 -0.74 -16.54 1.48
CA SER A 22 -2.06 -16.30 2.09
C SER A 22 -1.93 -15.41 3.31
N LEU A 23 -3.06 -14.99 3.90
CA LEU A 23 -3.13 -14.33 5.22
C LEU A 23 -4.00 -15.10 6.23
N ASP A 24 -4.37 -16.34 5.92
CA ASP A 24 -5.21 -17.23 6.73
C ASP A 24 -4.58 -17.63 8.08
N PHE A 25 -3.26 -17.50 8.21
CA PHE A 25 -2.51 -17.80 9.43
C PHE A 25 -2.55 -16.66 10.47
N LEU A 26 -3.13 -15.50 10.12
CA LEU A 26 -3.27 -14.38 11.03
C LEU A 26 -4.36 -14.66 12.08
N PRO A 27 -4.27 -14.06 13.28
CA PRO A 27 -5.18 -14.34 14.38
C PRO A 27 -6.64 -13.91 14.12
N SER A 28 -6.89 -13.14 13.06
CA SER A 28 -8.21 -12.62 12.73
C SER A 28 -8.54 -12.82 11.25
N ALA A 29 -9.78 -13.18 11.00
CA ALA A 29 -10.39 -13.30 9.68
C ALA A 29 -10.66 -11.94 9.01
N HIS A 30 -10.56 -10.83 9.74
CA HIS A 30 -10.93 -9.48 9.28
C HIS A 30 -9.72 -8.55 9.27
N VAL A 31 -8.66 -8.99 8.60
CA VAL A 31 -7.42 -8.24 8.50
C VAL A 31 -7.37 -7.46 7.19
N ARG A 32 -6.98 -6.19 7.28
CA ARG A 32 -6.69 -5.33 6.13
C ARG A 32 -5.19 -5.04 6.07
N LEU A 33 -4.61 -5.05 4.88
CA LEU A 33 -3.24 -4.57 4.67
C LEU A 33 -3.19 -3.04 4.72
N GLU A 34 -2.24 -2.51 5.49
CA GLU A 34 -1.99 -1.07 5.59
C GLU A 34 -0.74 -0.62 4.85
N ALA A 35 0.32 -1.44 4.85
CA ALA A 35 1.53 -1.14 4.13
C ALA A 35 2.35 -2.42 3.88
N VAL A 36 3.16 -2.41 2.83
CA VAL A 36 4.03 -3.53 2.47
C VAL A 36 5.46 -3.02 2.27
N ALA A 37 6.42 -3.69 2.91
CA ALA A 37 7.84 -3.55 2.58
C ALA A 37 8.21 -4.65 1.58
N ALA A 38 7.89 -4.38 0.31
CA ALA A 38 7.93 -5.37 -0.77
C ALA A 38 9.28 -6.06 -0.90
N HIS A 39 10.40 -5.37 -0.72
CA HIS A 39 11.75 -5.95 -0.87
C HIS A 39 12.18 -6.90 0.26
N ARG A 40 11.33 -7.15 1.26
CA ARG A 40 11.59 -8.10 2.36
C ARG A 40 10.39 -9.00 2.66
N GLY A 41 9.34 -8.94 1.85
CA GLY A 41 8.14 -9.74 2.04
C GLY A 41 7.38 -9.46 3.32
N LEU A 42 7.56 -8.30 3.94
CA LEU A 42 6.86 -7.93 5.17
C LEU A 42 5.63 -7.09 4.88
N ALA A 43 4.55 -7.36 5.58
CA ALA A 43 3.32 -6.58 5.54
C ALA A 43 2.94 -6.09 6.94
N CYS A 44 2.48 -4.84 7.02
CA CYS A 44 1.78 -4.29 8.16
C CYS A 44 0.28 -4.44 7.91
N CYS A 45 -0.40 -5.05 8.86
CA CYS A 45 -1.82 -5.33 8.77
C CYS A 45 -2.55 -4.81 10.00
N VAL A 46 -3.84 -4.53 9.86
CA VAL A 46 -4.71 -4.10 10.94
C VAL A 46 -5.95 -4.98 11.00
N GLU A 47 -6.31 -5.41 12.20
CA GLU A 47 -7.63 -5.97 12.46
C GLU A 47 -8.67 -4.86 12.42
N ALA A 48 -9.59 -4.97 11.47
CA ALA A 48 -10.57 -3.95 11.18
C ALA A 48 -11.98 -4.31 11.71
N ASP A 49 -12.04 -4.95 12.89
CA ASP A 49 -13.29 -5.04 13.64
C ASP A 49 -13.65 -3.67 14.21
N THR A 50 -14.77 -3.12 13.75
CA THR A 50 -15.28 -1.80 14.13
C THR A 50 -15.75 -1.72 15.58
N ARG A 51 -15.88 -2.84 16.29
CA ARG A 51 -16.36 -2.88 17.69
C ARG A 51 -15.25 -2.80 18.73
N ARG A 52 -13.99 -2.99 18.34
CA ARG A 52 -12.84 -3.05 19.24
C ARG A 52 -11.77 -2.05 18.83
N ARG A 53 -10.82 -1.80 19.74
CA ARG A 53 -9.62 -1.04 19.36
C ARG A 53 -8.87 -1.84 18.30
N PRO A 54 -8.43 -1.20 17.20
CA PRO A 54 -7.74 -1.92 16.12
C PRO A 54 -6.43 -2.49 16.64
N CYS A 55 -6.11 -3.72 16.24
CA CYS A 55 -4.86 -4.39 16.57
C CYS A 55 -3.96 -4.41 15.33
N TYR A 56 -2.72 -3.93 15.48
CA TYR A 56 -1.73 -3.95 14.40
C TYR A 56 -0.89 -5.22 14.47
N TYR A 57 -0.58 -5.78 13.31
CA TYR A 57 0.32 -6.93 13.16
C TYR A 57 1.36 -6.64 12.10
N VAL A 58 2.54 -7.20 12.28
CA VAL A 58 3.49 -7.40 11.19
C VAL A 58 3.44 -8.88 10.81
N CYS A 59 3.45 -9.18 9.52
CA CYS A 59 3.56 -10.55 9.04
C CYS A 59 4.51 -10.69 7.86
N LYS A 60 5.00 -11.91 7.67
CA LYS A 60 5.68 -12.37 6.45
C LYS A 60 4.81 -13.47 5.83
N PRO A 61 3.94 -13.10 4.86
CA PRO A 61 3.02 -14.05 4.23
C PRO A 61 3.69 -15.31 3.68
N ALA A 62 4.81 -15.15 2.96
CA ALA A 62 5.52 -16.26 2.31
C ALA A 62 6.04 -17.34 3.29
N THR A 63 6.27 -16.99 4.55
CA THR A 63 6.75 -17.92 5.60
C THR A 63 5.70 -18.16 6.68
N ARG A 64 4.48 -17.63 6.51
CA ARG A 64 3.36 -17.72 7.47
C ARG A 64 3.73 -17.27 8.90
N GLN A 65 4.59 -16.26 9.01
CA GLN A 65 5.02 -15.70 10.31
C GLN A 65 4.27 -14.41 10.61
N TRP A 66 3.88 -14.19 11.85
CA TRP A 66 3.31 -12.93 12.30
C TRP A 66 3.73 -12.56 13.71
N ARG A 67 3.54 -11.28 14.04
CA ARG A 67 3.67 -10.77 15.40
C ARG A 67 2.74 -9.58 15.62
N ALA A 68 2.10 -9.54 16.78
CA ALA A 68 1.37 -8.37 17.24
C ALA A 68 2.32 -7.19 17.48
N LEU A 69 1.92 -6.02 17.00
CA LEU A 69 2.58 -4.75 17.26
C LEU A 69 1.86 -4.03 18.40
N PRO A 70 2.56 -3.23 19.21
CA PRO A 70 1.87 -2.26 20.06
C PRO A 70 1.00 -1.36 19.18
N ASN A 71 -0.10 -0.84 19.72
CA ASN A 71 -0.97 0.06 18.96
C ASN A 71 -0.40 1.49 18.98
N PRO A 72 -0.47 2.23 17.86
CA PRO A 72 -0.19 3.66 17.85
C PRO A 72 -1.28 4.42 18.63
N ARG A 73 -1.20 5.74 18.74
CA ARG A 73 -2.32 6.53 19.28
C ARG A 73 -3.45 6.57 18.25
N VAL A 74 -4.35 5.59 18.35
CA VAL A 74 -5.48 5.37 17.42
C VAL A 74 -6.61 6.40 17.51
N ARG A 75 -6.40 7.55 18.20
CA ARG A 75 -7.42 8.60 18.37
C ARG A 75 -7.84 9.25 17.04
N PHE A 76 -6.90 9.36 16.12
CA PHE A 76 -7.08 10.08 14.87
C PHE A 76 -7.17 9.14 13.69
N ARG A 77 -7.99 9.51 12.69
CA ARG A 77 -8.10 8.79 11.43
C ARG A 77 -6.74 8.75 10.75
N THR A 78 -6.36 7.59 10.24
CA THR A 78 -5.14 7.42 9.43
C THR A 78 -5.36 8.04 8.05
N ALA A 79 -4.45 8.92 7.64
CA ALA A 79 -4.37 9.52 6.30
C ALA A 79 -3.49 8.70 5.37
N ALA A 80 -2.36 8.19 5.85
CA ALA A 80 -1.46 7.36 5.06
C ALA A 80 -0.63 6.44 5.97
N THR A 81 -0.20 5.29 5.45
CA THR A 81 0.72 4.37 6.12
C THR A 81 1.81 3.93 5.15
N ALA A 82 3.04 3.80 5.64
CA ALA A 82 4.16 3.25 4.90
C ALA A 82 4.98 2.30 5.77
N MET A 83 5.64 1.34 5.12
CA MET A 83 6.55 0.41 5.79
C MET A 83 7.84 0.30 4.99
N VAL A 84 8.98 0.33 5.68
CA VAL A 84 10.28 -0.01 5.10
C VAL A 84 10.96 -1.03 5.99
N ALA A 85 11.66 -1.97 5.38
CA ALA A 85 12.46 -2.98 6.05
C ALA A 85 13.91 -2.90 5.57
N ARG A 86 14.84 -3.48 6.32
CA ARG A 86 16.24 -3.66 5.93
C ARG A 86 16.81 -4.88 6.64
N PRO A 87 17.88 -5.47 6.10
CA PRO A 87 18.65 -6.46 6.85
C PRO A 87 19.06 -5.90 8.21
N SER A 88 18.92 -6.71 9.26
CA SER A 88 19.43 -6.36 10.57
C SER A 88 20.96 -6.41 10.58
N SER A 89 21.60 -5.52 11.33
CA SER A 89 23.03 -5.60 11.61
C SER A 89 23.40 -6.78 12.54
N GLY A 90 22.40 -7.42 13.16
CA GLY A 90 22.58 -8.52 14.11
C GLY A 90 22.46 -9.94 13.51
N GLY A 91 22.46 -10.08 12.19
CA GLY A 91 22.43 -11.38 11.49
C GLY A 91 21.38 -11.46 10.37
N ALA A 92 21.58 -12.40 9.44
CA ALA A 92 20.80 -12.52 8.20
C ALA A 92 19.29 -12.75 8.40
N ALA A 93 18.89 -13.39 9.52
CA ALA A 93 17.50 -13.77 9.79
C ALA A 93 16.64 -12.67 10.43
N ALA A 94 17.23 -11.61 11.00
CA ALA A 94 16.45 -10.54 11.61
C ALA A 94 16.17 -9.42 10.60
N ALA A 95 14.93 -8.92 10.54
CA ALA A 95 14.60 -7.72 9.78
C ALA A 95 14.40 -6.55 10.73
N GLU A 96 15.10 -5.45 10.44
CA GLU A 96 14.80 -4.17 11.07
C GLU A 96 13.85 -3.43 10.14
N PHE A 97 12.66 -3.14 10.65
CA PHE A 97 11.64 -2.40 9.92
C PHE A 97 11.15 -1.19 10.71
N LYS A 98 10.66 -0.21 9.98
CA LYS A 98 9.93 0.94 10.49
C LYS A 98 8.58 1.03 9.79
N ILE A 99 7.58 1.51 10.51
CA ILE A 99 6.26 1.82 9.96
C ILE A 99 5.99 3.28 10.27
N ALA A 100 5.68 4.08 9.25
CA ALA A 100 5.21 5.45 9.41
C ALA A 100 3.69 5.47 9.25
N ARG A 101 3.02 6.16 10.17
CA ARG A 101 1.59 6.40 10.14
C ARG A 101 1.36 7.90 10.21
N PHE A 102 0.68 8.43 9.19
CA PHE A 102 0.19 9.79 9.17
C PHE A 102 -1.28 9.80 9.56
N SER A 103 -1.67 10.66 10.49
CA SER A 103 -3.04 10.77 10.97
C SER A 103 -3.54 12.21 10.95
N VAL A 104 -4.85 12.38 10.85
CA VAL A 104 -5.54 13.67 10.75
C VAL A 104 -6.00 14.12 12.14
N PRO A 105 -5.32 15.10 12.78
CA PRO A 105 -5.76 15.66 14.05
C PRO A 105 -7.08 16.42 13.89
N ALA A 106 -7.77 16.67 15.01
CA ALA A 106 -9.06 17.37 15.00
C ALA A 106 -9.01 18.78 14.37
N LEU A 107 -7.89 19.50 14.55
CA LEU A 107 -7.67 20.84 13.98
C LEU A 107 -7.43 20.82 12.46
N ARG A 108 -7.12 19.65 11.87
CA ARG A 108 -6.85 19.47 10.44
C ARG A 108 -5.82 20.44 9.83
N ASP A 109 -4.89 20.93 10.63
CA ASP A 109 -3.88 21.93 10.24
C ASP A 109 -2.54 21.32 9.81
N ARG A 110 -2.32 20.04 10.14
CA ARG A 110 -1.09 19.29 9.87
C ARG A 110 -1.34 17.80 9.91
N LEU A 111 -0.46 17.02 9.29
CA LEU A 111 -0.41 15.58 9.46
C LEU A 111 0.38 15.24 10.72
N ARG A 112 -0.23 14.51 11.66
CA ARG A 112 0.51 13.92 12.79
C ARG A 112 1.28 12.70 12.29
N CYS A 113 2.58 12.68 12.52
CA CYS A 113 3.45 11.56 12.18
C CYS A 113 3.77 10.69 13.41
N GLU A 114 3.47 9.40 13.32
CA GLU A 114 3.87 8.37 14.28
C GLU A 114 4.74 7.33 13.59
N VAL A 115 5.88 6.98 14.20
CA VAL A 115 6.82 6.01 13.64
C VAL A 115 7.00 4.86 14.62
N PHE A 116 6.70 3.65 14.16
CA PHE A 116 7.11 2.41 14.82
C PHE A 116 8.56 2.09 14.44
N ASP A 117 9.37 1.73 15.43
CA ASP A 117 10.73 1.23 15.20
C ASP A 117 10.86 -0.18 15.81
N SER A 118 11.08 -1.18 14.95
CA SER A 118 11.28 -2.58 15.36
C SER A 118 12.44 -2.78 16.33
N ARG A 119 13.48 -1.91 16.29
CA ARG A 119 14.62 -1.98 17.23
C ARG A 119 14.20 -1.70 18.66
N ARG A 120 13.26 -0.75 18.83
CA ARG A 120 12.70 -0.37 20.14
C ARG A 120 11.39 -1.11 20.43
N PHE A 121 10.84 -1.76 19.42
CA PHE A 121 9.53 -2.39 19.42
C PHE A 121 8.42 -1.48 19.96
N ALA A 122 8.46 -0.20 19.58
CA ALA A 122 7.57 0.83 20.11
C ALA A 122 7.25 1.89 19.05
N TRP A 123 6.06 2.47 19.17
CA TRP A 123 5.68 3.69 18.47
C TRP A 123 6.25 4.91 19.18
N ARG A 124 6.63 5.92 18.40
CA ARG A 124 6.89 7.27 18.89
C ARG A 124 6.27 8.30 17.98
N ARG A 125 6.02 9.49 18.53
CA ARG A 125 5.67 10.66 17.72
C ARG A 125 6.94 11.22 17.06
N ALA A 126 6.88 11.49 15.77
CA ALA A 126 7.89 12.26 15.05
C ALA A 126 7.41 13.71 14.90
N ALA A 127 8.20 14.56 14.22
CA ALA A 127 7.75 15.91 13.89
C ALA A 127 6.46 15.83 13.05
N ASP A 128 5.48 16.67 13.38
CA ASP A 128 4.27 16.77 12.56
C ASP A 128 4.62 17.41 11.22
N VAL A 129 3.94 16.99 10.15
CA VAL A 129 4.19 17.46 8.78
C VAL A 129 3.17 18.54 8.44
N PRO A 130 3.58 19.78 8.09
CA PRO A 130 2.69 20.91 7.84
C PRO A 130 2.04 20.83 6.45
N LEU A 131 1.35 19.73 6.18
CA LEU A 131 0.54 19.52 4.98
C LEU A 131 -0.93 19.47 5.33
N CYS A 132 -1.77 19.93 4.41
CA CYS A 132 -3.22 19.77 4.49
C CYS A 132 -3.55 18.28 4.63
N PRO A 133 -4.19 17.84 5.73
CA PRO A 133 -4.40 16.42 5.99
C PRO A 133 -5.31 15.72 4.98
N ASP A 134 -6.19 16.48 4.33
CA ASP A 134 -7.12 15.99 3.30
C ASP A 134 -6.45 15.89 1.91
N SER A 135 -5.17 16.30 1.77
CA SER A 135 -4.42 16.21 0.51
C SER A 135 -3.91 14.81 0.17
N LEU A 136 -4.02 13.84 1.08
CA LEU A 136 -3.61 12.45 0.82
C LEU A 136 -4.84 11.57 0.65
N ASP A 137 -4.82 10.71 -0.36
CA ASP A 137 -5.81 9.64 -0.48
C ASP A 137 -5.52 8.52 0.54
N PRO A 138 -6.43 8.26 1.50
CA PRO A 138 -6.25 7.16 2.46
C PRO A 138 -6.32 5.77 1.84
N SER A 139 -6.79 5.65 0.59
CA SER A 139 -6.80 4.38 -0.13
C SER A 139 -5.45 4.10 -0.82
N ALA A 140 -4.74 5.14 -1.27
CA ALA A 140 -3.47 5.02 -1.99
C ALA A 140 -2.32 4.43 -1.14
N PRO A 141 -1.77 3.27 -1.53
CA PRO A 141 -0.56 2.71 -0.92
C PRO A 141 0.66 3.60 -1.14
N ALA A 142 1.62 3.52 -0.21
CA ALA A 142 2.87 4.24 -0.34
C ALA A 142 3.77 3.64 -1.43
N VAL A 143 4.29 4.48 -2.33
CA VAL A 143 5.22 4.07 -3.39
C VAL A 143 6.66 4.23 -2.94
N ARG A 144 7.41 3.13 -2.84
CA ARG A 144 8.82 3.15 -2.44
C ARG A 144 9.74 3.33 -3.65
N ALA A 145 10.51 4.41 -3.64
CA ALA A 145 11.54 4.70 -4.65
C ALA A 145 12.64 5.57 -4.04
N HIS A 146 13.86 5.57 -4.61
CA HIS A 146 14.96 6.45 -4.18
C HIS A 146 15.21 6.56 -2.66
N GLY A 147 15.01 5.45 -1.92
CA GLY A 147 15.22 5.40 -0.47
C GLY A 147 14.11 6.05 0.39
N ALA A 148 13.08 6.61 -0.23
CA ALA A 148 11.92 7.22 0.44
C ALA A 148 10.62 6.52 0.04
N VAL A 149 9.52 6.95 0.67
CA VAL A 149 8.16 6.57 0.30
C VAL A 149 7.39 7.79 -0.16
N HIS A 150 6.48 7.58 -1.12
CA HIS A 150 5.85 8.65 -1.88
C HIS A 150 4.34 8.46 -1.93
N TRP A 151 3.62 9.58 -1.94
CA TRP A 151 2.19 9.66 -2.22
C TRP A 151 1.94 10.82 -3.18
N LEU A 152 1.19 10.56 -4.24
CA LEU A 152 0.64 11.63 -5.04
C LEU A 152 -0.45 12.32 -4.21
N ARG A 153 -0.35 13.64 -4.07
CA ARG A 153 -1.36 14.41 -3.36
C ARG A 153 -2.53 14.75 -4.28
N TRP A 154 -3.70 14.96 -3.69
CA TRP A 154 -4.79 15.64 -4.38
C TRP A 154 -4.36 17.05 -4.78
N PRO A 155 -4.82 17.54 -5.95
CA PRO A 155 -4.61 18.91 -6.35
C PRO A 155 -5.02 19.89 -5.25
N ASP A 156 -4.20 20.91 -5.04
CA ASP A 156 -4.53 22.00 -4.15
C ASP A 156 -5.82 22.67 -4.61
N GLN A 157 -6.74 22.89 -3.68
CA GLN A 157 -8.10 23.33 -4.01
C GLN A 157 -8.14 24.78 -4.52
N LEU A 158 -7.13 25.59 -4.20
CA LEU A 158 -7.09 27.00 -4.59
C LEU A 158 -6.27 27.21 -5.86
N THR A 159 -5.11 26.57 -5.94
CA THR A 159 -4.15 26.78 -7.03
C THR A 159 -4.24 25.73 -8.14
N GLY A 160 -4.89 24.59 -7.89
CA GLY A 160 -4.89 23.44 -8.80
C GLY A 160 -3.55 22.70 -8.86
N ALA A 161 -2.50 23.23 -8.25
CA ALA A 161 -1.16 22.66 -8.26
C ALA A 161 -1.16 21.28 -7.59
N GLN A 162 -0.41 20.35 -8.17
CA GLN A 162 -0.28 19.00 -7.64
C GLN A 162 1.20 18.64 -7.46
N ASP A 163 1.48 17.89 -6.40
CA ASP A 163 2.84 17.47 -6.07
C ASP A 163 2.85 16.05 -5.46
N VAL A 164 4.05 15.51 -5.32
CA VAL A 164 4.29 14.23 -4.64
C VAL A 164 4.87 14.51 -3.25
N PHE A 165 4.17 14.03 -2.22
CA PHE A 165 4.69 14.01 -0.86
C PHE A 165 5.71 12.87 -0.70
N ALA A 166 6.95 13.21 -0.36
CA ALA A 166 8.02 12.26 -0.11
C ALA A 166 8.42 12.26 1.38
N PHE A 167 8.57 11.06 1.96
CA PHE A 167 9.00 10.88 3.34
C PHE A 167 10.13 9.84 3.42
N ASP A 168 11.28 10.22 3.98
CA ASP A 168 12.38 9.29 4.25
C ASP A 168 12.18 8.69 5.65
N LEU A 169 11.80 7.40 5.74
CA LEU A 169 11.59 6.74 7.05
C LEU A 169 12.88 6.59 7.88
N ARG A 170 14.07 6.70 7.27
CA ARG A 170 15.35 6.59 7.97
C ARG A 170 15.67 7.88 8.69
N THR A 171 15.65 9.00 7.97
CA THR A 171 15.98 10.33 8.50
C THR A 171 14.78 11.06 9.10
N GLU A 172 13.57 10.61 8.75
CA GLU A 172 12.29 11.24 9.08
C GLU A 172 12.16 12.67 8.53
N ALA A 173 12.98 12.98 7.52
CA ALA A 173 12.83 14.17 6.70
C ALA A 173 11.72 13.95 5.67
N TRP A 174 11.13 15.06 5.25
CA TRP A 174 10.10 15.08 4.22
C TRP A 174 10.36 16.20 3.23
N ARG A 175 9.81 16.06 2.03
CA ARG A 175 9.79 17.11 1.01
C ARG A 175 8.60 16.94 0.08
N LEU A 176 8.29 17.99 -0.65
CA LEU A 176 7.39 17.95 -1.80
C LEU A 176 8.23 17.87 -3.06
N VAL A 177 7.80 17.03 -4.00
CA VAL A 177 8.42 16.89 -5.31
C VAL A 177 7.42 17.38 -6.35
N PRO A 178 7.73 18.43 -7.13
CA PRO A 178 6.83 18.92 -8.16
C PRO A 178 6.65 17.88 -9.26
N LEU A 179 5.50 17.93 -9.95
CA LEU A 179 5.28 17.16 -11.18
C LEU A 179 6.12 17.72 -12.34
N PRO A 180 6.29 16.97 -13.45
CA PRO A 180 6.89 17.52 -14.66
C PRO A 180 6.16 18.80 -15.09
N ARG A 181 6.92 19.82 -15.50
CA ARG A 181 6.37 21.13 -15.87
C ARG A 181 5.31 21.01 -16.96
N GLU A 182 5.54 20.14 -17.94
CA GLU A 182 4.64 19.86 -19.06
C GLU A 182 3.33 19.17 -18.65
N VAL A 183 3.29 18.58 -17.46
CA VAL A 183 2.10 17.97 -16.87
C VAL A 183 1.38 18.96 -15.97
N ASP A 184 2.12 19.79 -15.25
CA ASP A 184 1.58 20.80 -14.32
C ASP A 184 0.97 22.00 -15.06
N GLU A 185 1.62 22.46 -16.13
CA GLU A 185 1.13 23.57 -16.98
C GLU A 185 0.07 23.15 -18.00
N ARG A 186 -0.29 21.86 -18.04
CA ARG A 186 -1.29 21.34 -18.98
C ARG A 186 -2.69 21.79 -18.57
N ASP A 187 -3.43 22.38 -19.51
CA ASP A 187 -4.85 22.72 -19.35
C ASP A 187 -5.74 21.47 -19.56
N ASP A 188 -5.55 20.47 -18.72
CA ASP A 188 -6.38 19.26 -18.69
C ASP A 188 -6.68 18.89 -17.23
N PRO A 189 -7.77 19.44 -16.65
CA PRO A 189 -8.16 19.15 -15.27
C PRO A 189 -8.68 17.71 -15.08
N TRP A 190 -8.99 17.00 -16.17
CA TRP A 190 -9.50 15.63 -16.14
C TRP A 190 -8.41 14.57 -16.26
N ALA A 191 -7.16 14.99 -16.52
CA ALA A 191 -6.00 14.13 -16.56
C ALA A 191 -5.89 13.26 -15.31
N ARG A 192 -6.00 11.94 -15.47
CA ARG A 192 -5.87 10.98 -14.37
C ARG A 192 -4.39 10.76 -14.11
N LYS A 193 -3.96 11.01 -12.88
CA LYS A 193 -2.55 10.94 -12.48
C LYS A 193 -2.37 9.93 -11.35
N GLN A 194 -1.31 9.15 -11.43
CA GLN A 194 -0.92 8.21 -10.38
C GLN A 194 0.58 7.97 -10.40
N ILE A 195 1.11 7.47 -9.29
CA ILE A 195 2.54 7.18 -9.16
C ILE A 195 2.80 5.69 -8.98
N SER A 196 3.98 5.27 -9.42
CA SER A 196 4.46 3.90 -9.32
C SER A 196 5.96 3.88 -9.07
N ALA A 197 6.52 2.70 -8.85
CA ALA A 197 7.94 2.48 -8.86
C ALA A 197 8.31 1.28 -9.72
N VAL A 198 9.27 1.48 -10.62
CA VAL A 198 9.88 0.44 -11.45
C VAL A 198 11.38 0.42 -11.13
N GLU A 199 11.92 -0.73 -10.76
CA GLU A 199 13.34 -0.89 -10.41
C GLU A 199 13.86 0.11 -9.35
N GLY A 200 12.99 0.54 -8.44
CA GLY A 200 13.31 1.52 -7.41
C GLY A 200 13.38 2.98 -7.88
N ARG A 201 13.09 3.26 -9.15
CA ARG A 201 12.87 4.60 -9.70
C ARG A 201 11.40 4.99 -9.56
N LEU A 202 11.14 6.26 -9.25
CA LEU A 202 9.78 6.78 -9.14
C LEU A 202 9.23 7.07 -10.55
N CYS A 203 8.01 6.64 -10.81
CA CYS A 203 7.31 6.86 -12.07
C CYS A 203 6.00 7.63 -11.83
N LEU A 204 5.65 8.52 -12.75
CA LEU A 204 4.36 9.19 -12.84
C LEU A 204 3.66 8.70 -14.11
N MET A 205 2.45 8.20 -13.96
CA MET A 205 1.56 7.84 -15.05
C MET A 205 0.50 8.94 -15.19
N VAL A 206 0.33 9.46 -16.39
CA VAL A 206 -0.66 10.48 -16.72
C VAL A 206 -1.51 9.96 -17.87
N THR A 207 -2.79 9.70 -17.62
CA THR A 207 -3.76 9.35 -18.66
C THR A 207 -4.57 10.58 -19.00
N THR A 208 -4.52 11.00 -20.27
CA THR A 208 -5.27 12.13 -20.79
C THR A 208 -6.18 11.71 -21.92
N GLU A 209 -7.33 12.36 -22.03
CA GLU A 209 -8.27 12.15 -23.11
C GLU A 209 -7.97 13.17 -24.22
N ALA A 210 -7.56 12.68 -25.39
CA ALA A 210 -7.39 13.51 -26.56
C ALA A 210 -8.78 13.80 -27.16
N ALA A 211 -9.43 14.88 -26.68
CA ALA A 211 -10.80 15.26 -27.04
C ALA A 211 -11.07 15.36 -28.56
N ALA A 212 -10.04 15.61 -29.38
CA ALA A 212 -10.17 15.68 -30.83
C ALA A 212 -10.38 14.32 -31.52
N VAL A 213 -9.98 13.22 -30.88
CA VAL A 213 -9.96 11.87 -31.47
C VAL A 213 -10.57 10.79 -30.57
N ASP A 214 -11.18 11.18 -29.45
CA ASP A 214 -11.79 10.29 -28.44
C ASP A 214 -10.83 9.14 -28.07
N GLU A 215 -9.59 9.52 -27.75
CA GLU A 215 -8.49 8.59 -27.54
C GLU A 215 -7.81 8.86 -26.20
N GLU A 216 -7.76 7.84 -25.33
CA GLU A 216 -6.95 7.91 -24.12
C GLU A 216 -5.48 7.63 -24.44
N VAL A 217 -4.62 8.56 -24.05
CA VAL A 217 -3.17 8.41 -24.14
C VAL A 217 -2.59 8.31 -22.73
N LEU A 218 -1.81 7.27 -22.49
CA LEU A 218 -1.02 7.11 -21.28
C LEU A 218 0.40 7.61 -21.52
N GLU A 219 0.81 8.63 -20.77
CA GLU A 219 2.21 9.04 -20.66
C GLU A 219 2.84 8.46 -19.41
N VAL A 220 4.04 7.89 -19.54
CA VAL A 220 4.85 7.44 -18.41
C VAL A 220 6.08 8.31 -18.30
N TRP A 221 6.24 8.96 -17.16
CA TRP A 221 7.37 9.78 -16.79
C TRP A 221 8.17 9.08 -15.70
N GLU A 222 9.48 9.12 -15.78
CA GLU A 222 10.39 8.55 -14.79
C GLU A 222 11.22 9.67 -14.14
N MET A 223 11.46 9.54 -12.84
CA MET A 223 12.33 10.43 -12.07
C MET A 223 13.80 10.16 -12.41
N ALA A 224 14.32 10.89 -13.40
CA ALA A 224 15.70 10.79 -13.86
C ALA A 224 16.71 11.46 -12.91
N GLY A 225 16.29 12.46 -12.13
CA GLY A 225 17.13 13.16 -11.17
C GLY A 225 16.38 13.43 -9.87
N TYR A 226 16.49 12.52 -8.89
CA TYR A 226 15.70 12.62 -7.66
C TYR A 226 16.07 13.85 -6.81
N ALA A 227 17.35 14.20 -6.71
CA ALA A 227 17.78 15.34 -5.92
C ALA A 227 17.23 16.65 -6.48
N GLU A 228 17.26 16.79 -7.80
CA GLU A 228 16.83 17.97 -8.55
C GLU A 228 15.32 18.00 -8.81
N GLY A 229 14.62 16.87 -8.63
CA GLY A 229 13.21 16.74 -9.04
C GLY A 229 13.03 16.67 -10.55
N ARG A 230 14.05 16.20 -11.29
CA ARG A 230 14.03 16.10 -12.75
C ARG A 230 13.29 14.85 -13.21
N TRP A 231 12.23 15.07 -13.99
CA TRP A 231 11.47 14.02 -14.67
C TRP A 231 11.84 13.92 -16.14
N GLU A 232 11.73 12.72 -16.70
CA GLU A 232 11.87 12.47 -18.13
C GLU A 232 10.67 11.64 -18.62
N LYS A 233 10.04 12.07 -19.72
CA LYS A 233 9.02 11.27 -20.39
C LYS A 233 9.70 10.06 -21.03
N LYS A 234 9.31 8.84 -20.60
CA LYS A 234 9.85 7.58 -21.13
C LYS A 234 9.02 7.03 -22.29
N MET A 235 7.70 7.17 -22.22
CA MET A 235 6.80 6.72 -23.29
C MET A 235 5.49 7.49 -23.28
N ALA A 236 4.81 7.47 -24.42
CA ALA A 236 3.42 7.83 -24.59
C ALA A 236 2.76 6.75 -25.46
N VAL A 237 1.67 6.15 -24.97
CA VAL A 237 1.03 4.98 -25.57
C VAL A 237 -0.46 5.23 -25.71
N SER A 238 -1.01 4.93 -26.89
CA SER A 238 -2.46 4.91 -27.13
C SER A 238 -3.10 3.71 -26.43
N LEU A 239 -4.16 3.96 -25.66
CA LEU A 239 -4.96 2.90 -25.04
C LEU A 239 -6.12 2.43 -25.93
N LYS A 240 -6.28 2.99 -27.13
CA LYS A 240 -7.41 2.71 -28.03
C LYS A 240 -7.53 1.24 -28.40
N SER A 241 -6.43 0.59 -28.75
CA SER A 241 -6.43 -0.84 -29.09
C SER A 241 -6.84 -1.70 -27.90
N LEU A 242 -6.38 -1.35 -26.70
CA LEU A 242 -6.73 -2.06 -25.47
C LEU A 242 -8.21 -1.86 -25.12
N GLN A 243 -8.72 -0.63 -25.22
CA GLN A 243 -10.14 -0.31 -25.01
C GLN A 243 -11.05 -1.00 -26.02
N ALA A 244 -10.64 -1.11 -27.29
CA ALA A 244 -11.40 -1.83 -28.30
C ALA A 244 -11.51 -3.34 -28.00
N GLN A 245 -10.49 -3.92 -27.35
CA GLN A 245 -10.47 -5.33 -27.00
C GLN A 245 -11.23 -5.62 -25.69
N GLU A 246 -11.10 -4.75 -24.68
CA GLU A 246 -11.56 -5.03 -23.31
C GLU A 246 -12.70 -4.12 -22.82
N GLY A 247 -13.03 -3.06 -23.57
CA GLY A 247 -13.99 -2.02 -23.20
C GLY A 247 -13.42 -0.94 -22.28
N ASN A 248 -14.25 0.05 -21.94
CA ASN A 248 -13.84 1.25 -21.20
C ASN A 248 -13.82 1.07 -19.67
N ALA A 249 -14.06 -0.14 -19.16
CA ALA A 249 -14.19 -0.40 -17.71
C ALA A 249 -12.86 -0.75 -17.02
N MET A 250 -11.72 -0.60 -17.69
CA MET A 250 -10.41 -0.92 -17.13
C MET A 250 -9.88 0.21 -16.27
N ILE A 251 -9.27 -0.15 -15.15
CA ILE A 251 -8.59 0.79 -14.27
C ILE A 251 -7.11 0.45 -14.28
N LEU A 252 -6.28 1.40 -14.71
CA LEU A 252 -4.82 1.28 -14.60
C LEU A 252 -4.42 1.48 -13.14
N GLN A 253 -3.77 0.49 -12.53
CA GLN A 253 -3.47 0.50 -11.09
C GLN A 253 -1.99 0.73 -10.80
N ASP A 254 -1.09 0.13 -11.59
CA ASP A 254 0.35 0.18 -11.34
C ASP A 254 1.15 -0.14 -12.62
N LEU A 255 2.47 0.03 -12.58
CA LEU A 255 3.41 -0.50 -13.58
C LEU A 255 4.08 -1.76 -13.01
N TYR A 256 3.98 -2.88 -13.71
CA TYR A 256 4.68 -4.11 -13.33
C TYR A 256 6.17 -4.05 -13.68
N SER A 257 6.48 -3.58 -14.88
CA SER A 257 7.83 -3.25 -15.37
C SER A 257 7.78 -1.90 -16.09
N SER A 258 8.86 -1.48 -16.76
CA SER A 258 8.89 -0.23 -17.51
C SER A 258 7.88 -0.19 -18.66
N ASP A 259 7.54 -1.35 -19.21
CA ASP A 259 6.76 -1.58 -20.43
C ASP A 259 5.49 -2.40 -20.21
N VAL A 260 5.26 -2.89 -18.99
CA VAL A 260 4.07 -3.69 -18.65
C VAL A 260 3.26 -2.97 -17.59
N ALA A 261 2.01 -2.63 -17.92
CA ALA A 261 1.04 -2.12 -16.96
C ALA A 261 0.30 -3.23 -16.23
N PHE A 262 -0.16 -2.91 -15.04
CA PHE A 262 -1.10 -3.70 -14.26
C PHE A 262 -2.45 -2.99 -14.20
N LEU A 263 -3.49 -3.67 -14.68
CA LEU A 263 -4.86 -3.15 -14.73
C LEU A 263 -5.82 -4.12 -14.06
N ASP A 264 -6.97 -3.62 -13.62
CA ASP A 264 -8.08 -4.43 -13.13
C ASP A 264 -9.43 -4.04 -13.74
N THR A 265 -10.35 -4.99 -13.68
CA THR A 265 -11.78 -4.81 -13.96
C THR A 265 -12.60 -5.43 -12.82
N PHE A 266 -13.93 -5.44 -12.94
CA PHE A 266 -14.85 -5.97 -11.92
C PHE A 266 -14.64 -7.45 -11.52
N CYS A 267 -13.90 -8.25 -12.28
CA CYS A 267 -13.75 -9.70 -12.02
C CYS A 267 -12.38 -10.28 -12.39
N ARG A 268 -11.45 -9.48 -12.92
CA ARG A 268 -10.14 -9.96 -13.37
C ARG A 268 -9.09 -8.89 -13.25
N VAL A 269 -7.85 -9.34 -13.23
CA VAL A 269 -6.67 -8.49 -13.29
C VAL A 269 -5.83 -8.89 -14.47
N MET A 270 -5.11 -7.93 -15.04
CA MET A 270 -4.38 -8.11 -16.27
C MET A 270 -3.05 -7.37 -16.29
N TRP A 271 -2.11 -7.97 -16.99
CA TRP A 271 -0.82 -7.38 -17.31
C TRP A 271 -0.78 -7.11 -18.79
N TYR A 272 -0.60 -5.84 -19.17
CA TYR A 272 -0.57 -5.41 -20.56
C TYR A 272 0.81 -4.90 -20.95
N ASP A 273 1.42 -5.57 -21.92
CA ASP A 273 2.70 -5.19 -22.53
C ASP A 273 2.45 -4.12 -23.60
N PHE A 274 2.85 -2.88 -23.30
CA PHE A 274 2.65 -1.73 -24.18
C PHE A 274 3.42 -1.84 -25.50
N LEU A 275 4.54 -2.57 -25.53
CA LEU A 275 5.39 -2.67 -26.70
C LEU A 275 4.91 -3.77 -27.65
N ARG A 276 4.42 -4.87 -27.08
CA ARG A 276 4.00 -6.05 -27.84
C ARG A 276 2.48 -6.11 -28.07
N GLY A 277 1.71 -5.29 -27.36
CA GLY A 277 0.25 -5.34 -27.36
C GLY A 277 -0.29 -6.68 -26.85
N LYS A 278 0.47 -7.36 -25.99
CA LYS A 278 0.10 -8.67 -25.43
C LYS A 278 -0.42 -8.52 -24.01
N MET A 279 -1.32 -9.43 -23.64
CA MET A 279 -1.94 -9.44 -22.32
C MET A 279 -1.85 -10.82 -21.67
N ALA A 280 -1.63 -10.82 -20.36
CA ALA A 280 -1.89 -11.97 -19.49
C ALA A 280 -2.98 -11.57 -18.49
N GLU A 281 -3.86 -12.50 -18.11
CA GLU A 281 -4.96 -12.21 -17.18
C GLU A 281 -5.16 -13.33 -16.15
N VAL A 282 -5.75 -12.95 -15.01
CA VAL A 282 -6.13 -13.83 -13.92
C VAL A 282 -7.50 -13.42 -13.41
N GLU A 283 -8.42 -14.37 -13.31
CA GLU A 283 -9.72 -14.15 -12.67
C GLU A 283 -9.56 -13.95 -11.16
N VAL A 284 -10.26 -12.95 -10.62
CA VAL A 284 -10.27 -12.66 -9.18
C VAL A 284 -11.70 -12.56 -8.69
N ASN A 285 -11.95 -13.08 -7.49
CA ASN A 285 -13.28 -13.04 -6.90
C ASN A 285 -13.43 -11.79 -6.01
N HIS A 286 -13.41 -10.62 -6.67
CA HIS A 286 -13.49 -9.30 -6.05
C HIS A 286 -14.45 -8.41 -6.81
N VAL A 287 -15.44 -7.81 -6.14
CA VAL A 287 -16.36 -6.85 -6.76
C VAL A 287 -15.72 -5.46 -6.91
N CYS A 288 -14.75 -5.13 -6.06
CA CYS A 288 -14.03 -3.86 -6.07
C CYS A 288 -12.66 -4.02 -5.39
N ILE A 289 -11.59 -3.73 -6.12
CA ILE A 289 -10.24 -3.67 -5.59
C ILE A 289 -10.03 -2.27 -4.99
N GLN A 290 -9.67 -2.22 -3.70
CA GLN A 290 -9.46 -0.94 -3.00
C GLN A 290 -8.01 -0.53 -2.92
N ARG A 291 -7.11 -1.51 -2.89
CA ARG A 291 -5.67 -1.29 -2.73
C ARG A 291 -4.89 -2.34 -3.48
N VAL A 292 -3.84 -1.92 -4.16
CA VAL A 292 -2.92 -2.80 -4.86
C VAL A 292 -1.53 -2.62 -4.28
N PHE A 293 -0.92 -3.70 -3.81
CA PHE A 293 0.43 -3.69 -3.26
C PHE A 293 1.35 -4.56 -4.10
N LYS A 294 2.52 -4.04 -4.48
CA LYS A 294 3.63 -4.90 -4.92
C LYS A 294 4.18 -5.69 -3.73
N TYR A 295 4.45 -6.96 -3.93
CA TYR A 295 5.00 -7.84 -2.90
C TYR A 295 5.98 -8.83 -3.50
N GLU A 296 7.19 -8.80 -2.97
CA GLU A 296 8.25 -9.75 -3.29
C GLU A 296 8.70 -10.39 -1.99
N SER A 297 9.02 -11.68 -1.99
CA SER A 297 9.50 -12.32 -0.77
C SER A 297 10.32 -13.54 -1.10
N ASP A 298 11.41 -13.71 -0.36
CA ASP A 298 12.06 -15.00 -0.21
C ASP A 298 11.21 -15.91 0.72
N LEU A 299 11.53 -17.21 0.72
CA LEU A 299 10.95 -18.21 1.61
C LEU A 299 11.75 -18.39 2.91
N ILE A 300 12.65 -17.45 3.24
CA ILE A 300 13.53 -17.54 4.41
C ILE A 300 12.81 -16.97 5.63
N PRO A 301 12.64 -17.73 6.73
CA PRO A 301 12.03 -17.20 7.94
C PRO A 301 12.74 -15.94 8.46
N CYS A 302 11.94 -15.00 8.96
CA CYS A 302 12.40 -13.72 9.48
C CYS A 302 12.04 -13.57 10.96
N GLU A 303 12.98 -13.13 11.80
CA GLU A 303 12.68 -12.71 13.17
C GLU A 303 11.97 -11.36 13.16
N LEU A 304 10.67 -11.35 13.52
CA LEU A 304 9.83 -10.15 13.57
C LEU A 304 10.04 -9.36 14.88
N GLY A 305 11.31 -9.11 15.22
CA GLY A 305 11.78 -8.52 16.46
C GLY A 305 11.81 -9.52 17.63
N LYS A 306 12.74 -9.33 18.56
CA LYS A 306 12.68 -9.87 19.93
C LYS A 306 12.48 -8.68 20.86
N ALA A 307 11.56 -8.76 21.81
CA ALA A 307 11.60 -7.81 22.91
C ALA A 307 12.92 -8.07 23.64
N ARG A 308 13.87 -7.13 23.61
CA ARG A 308 14.97 -7.18 24.59
C ARG A 308 14.30 -6.94 25.93
N HIS A 309 14.23 -7.97 26.77
CA HIS A 309 13.71 -7.82 28.13
C HIS A 309 14.52 -6.70 28.83
N PRO A 310 13.88 -5.64 29.35
CA PRO A 310 14.52 -4.87 30.41
C PRO A 310 14.70 -5.80 31.63
N PRO A 311 15.78 -5.64 32.43
CA PRO A 311 15.92 -6.40 33.66
C PRO A 311 14.68 -6.18 34.53
N LEU A 312 14.06 -7.29 34.95
CA LEU A 312 12.83 -7.29 35.76
C LEU A 312 13.07 -6.51 37.06
N PRO A 313 12.25 -5.50 37.39
CA PRO A 313 12.07 -5.11 38.78
C PRO A 313 11.25 -6.19 39.50
N ALA A 314 11.62 -6.43 40.76
CA ALA A 314 11.08 -7.50 41.60
C ALA A 314 9.54 -7.50 41.68
N ARG A 315 8.98 -8.73 41.66
CA ARG A 315 7.56 -9.04 41.82
C ARG A 315 6.93 -8.30 43.00
N ARG A 316 5.75 -7.73 42.78
CA ARG A 316 4.66 -7.77 43.77
C ARG A 316 3.48 -8.50 43.14
N GLU A 317 3.01 -9.51 43.86
CA GLU A 317 1.84 -10.31 43.57
C GLU A 317 0.58 -9.46 43.73
N GLU A 318 -0.41 -9.67 42.85
CA GLU A 318 -1.82 -9.59 43.24
C GLU A 318 -2.70 -10.32 42.21
N THR A 319 -3.18 -11.48 42.69
CA THR A 319 -4.41 -12.24 42.43
C THR A 319 -5.20 -12.09 41.12
N ALA A 320 -5.44 -13.25 40.52
CA ALA A 320 -6.40 -13.54 39.46
C ALA A 320 -7.83 -13.76 40.00
N THR A 321 -8.84 -13.42 39.18
CA THR A 321 -10.17 -14.05 39.26
C THR A 321 -10.71 -14.28 37.84
N ALA A 322 -11.22 -15.48 37.60
CA ALA A 322 -11.67 -15.99 36.31
C ALA A 322 -13.21 -15.91 36.14
N CYS A 323 -13.61 -15.67 34.88
CA CYS A 323 -14.72 -16.21 34.08
C CYS A 323 -16.03 -16.72 34.74
N SER A 324 -17.17 -16.25 34.20
CA SER A 324 -18.26 -17.11 33.70
C SER A 324 -19.29 -16.34 32.85
N ASP A 325 -19.89 -17.07 31.90
CA ASP A 325 -20.72 -16.68 30.75
C ASP A 325 -22.12 -16.13 31.07
N GLU A 326 -22.76 -15.49 30.07
CA GLU A 326 -24.12 -15.86 29.64
C GLU A 326 -24.47 -15.35 28.22
N LEU A 327 -25.08 -16.25 27.44
CA LEU A 327 -25.62 -16.09 26.08
C LEU A 327 -27.02 -15.49 26.11
N GLN A 328 -27.36 -14.66 25.12
CA GLN A 328 -28.71 -14.67 24.54
C GLN A 328 -28.72 -14.14 23.09
N SER A 329 -29.46 -14.87 22.26
CA SER A 329 -29.60 -14.69 20.81
C SER A 329 -30.93 -14.00 20.49
N SER A 330 -30.97 -13.20 19.43
CA SER A 330 -32.14 -13.14 18.55
C SER A 330 -31.73 -12.68 17.15
N HIS A 331 -32.23 -13.43 16.16
CA HIS A 331 -32.19 -13.14 14.73
C HIS A 331 -32.99 -11.89 14.39
N ASP A 332 -32.57 -11.16 13.36
CA ASP A 332 -33.44 -10.77 12.26
C ASP A 332 -32.61 -10.48 11.00
N ASP A 333 -32.99 -11.17 9.92
CA ASP A 333 -32.42 -11.09 8.57
C ASP A 333 -33.02 -9.89 7.83
N ALA A 334 -32.17 -9.13 7.15
CA ALA A 334 -32.56 -8.32 6.00
C ALA A 334 -31.35 -8.14 5.07
N ASP A 335 -31.48 -8.67 3.86
CA ASP A 335 -30.54 -8.57 2.76
C ASP A 335 -29.96 -7.17 2.59
N LYS A 336 -28.65 -7.05 2.82
CA LYS A 336 -27.81 -5.99 2.27
C LYS A 336 -26.68 -6.64 1.50
N LEU A 337 -26.59 -6.30 0.22
CA LEU A 337 -25.44 -6.57 -0.63
C LEU A 337 -24.22 -5.82 -0.06
N ILE A 338 -23.53 -6.43 0.92
CA ILE A 338 -22.39 -5.81 1.60
C ILE A 338 -21.15 -5.99 0.73
N ARG A 339 -20.61 -4.87 0.23
CA ARG A 339 -19.35 -4.77 -0.51
C ARG A 339 -18.19 -5.32 0.34
N THR A 340 -17.50 -6.34 -0.15
CA THR A 340 -16.23 -6.83 0.41
C THR A 340 -15.09 -5.88 0.04
N ASN A 341 -14.32 -5.43 1.02
CA ASN A 341 -13.16 -4.56 0.81
C ASN A 341 -11.93 -5.42 0.47
N SER A 342 -11.40 -5.31 -0.75
CA SER A 342 -10.36 -6.23 -1.24
C SER A 342 -9.01 -5.53 -1.44
N SER A 343 -7.92 -6.18 -1.02
CA SER A 343 -6.54 -5.78 -1.34
C SER A 343 -5.94 -6.81 -2.29
N LEU A 344 -5.30 -6.34 -3.35
CA LEU A 344 -4.58 -7.20 -4.25
C LEU A 344 -3.09 -7.10 -4.00
N ILE A 345 -2.42 -8.23 -4.05
CA ILE A 345 -0.98 -8.31 -3.86
C ILE A 345 -0.35 -8.88 -5.12
N ILE A 346 0.40 -8.05 -5.84
CA ILE A 346 1.10 -8.41 -7.07
C ILE A 346 2.42 -9.07 -6.72
N LEU A 347 2.60 -10.32 -7.15
CA LEU A 347 3.86 -11.06 -7.05
C LEU A 347 4.80 -10.72 -8.23
N PRO A 348 6.13 -10.72 -8.03
CA PRO A 348 7.11 -10.42 -9.08
C PRO A 348 7.15 -11.50 -10.18
N PRO A 349 7.84 -11.22 -11.31
CA PRO A 349 8.10 -12.23 -12.32
C PRO A 349 9.04 -13.32 -11.75
N PRO A 350 8.98 -14.57 -12.24
CA PRO A 350 10.00 -15.55 -11.94
C PRO A 350 11.35 -15.01 -12.45
N LEU A 351 12.37 -15.11 -11.60
CA LEU A 351 13.74 -14.81 -12.02
C LEU A 351 14.06 -15.69 -13.24
N ALA A 352 14.41 -15.05 -14.37
CA ALA A 352 14.99 -15.77 -15.50
C ALA A 352 16.25 -16.50 -14.99
N ARG A 353 16.26 -17.82 -15.11
CA ARG A 353 17.39 -18.67 -14.71
C ARG A 353 18.59 -18.48 -15.61
#